data_AF-A0A2G2X5G4-F1
#
_entry.id   AF-A0A2G2X5G4-F1
#
_cell.length_a   1.000
_cell.length_b   1.000
_cell.length_c   1.000
_cell.angle_alpha   90.00
_cell.angle_beta   90.00
_cell.angle_gamma   90.00
#
_symmetry.space_group_name_H-M   'P 1'
#
loop_
_entity.id
_entity.type
_entity.pdbx_description
1 polymer ?
#
loop_
_entity_poly.entity_id
_entity_poly.type
_entity_poly.pdbx_seq_one_letter_code
_entity_poly.pdbx_strand_id
1 'polypeptide(L)'
;MSIEKVIISGCVVDSPYCFVAGEHGWTANMKRIMKKQAFRDSIMTRYMSSKKTMELNLVNAIMDELRKRAYADKNNKFVKDLVMLQFEMVLLSSGFILDDPNTFTIESTECLNFVSLLMRIVAMLMLTYQNYRILKLTLRAAR
;
A
#
# COMPACT_ATOMS: atom_id res chain seq x y z
N MET A 1 -5.92 14.98 -4.01
CA MET A 1 -6.90 14.58 -2.96
C MET A 1 -6.38 14.91 -1.55
N SER A 2 -7.23 15.31 -0.59
CA SER A 2 -6.84 15.55 0.82
C SER A 2 -7.53 14.57 1.80
N ILE A 3 -6.80 14.16 2.84
CA ILE A 3 -7.32 13.40 4.00
C ILE A 3 -7.77 14.42 5.05
N GLU A 4 -8.88 14.15 5.74
CA GLU A 4 -9.31 15.00 6.86
C GLU A 4 -8.57 14.63 8.15
N LYS A 5 -8.57 13.34 8.50
CA LYS A 5 -7.92 12.84 9.71
C LYS A 5 -7.43 11.42 9.54
N VAL A 6 -6.42 11.09 10.32
CA VAL A 6 -5.87 9.73 10.46
C VAL A 6 -6.13 9.28 11.89
N ILE A 7 -6.76 8.12 12.05
CA ILE A 7 -7.10 7.55 13.37
C ILE A 7 -6.60 6.11 13.48
N ILE A 8 -6.46 5.61 14.70
CA ILE A 8 -6.18 4.20 14.94
C ILE A 8 -7.52 3.46 14.90
N SER A 9 -7.62 2.41 14.07
CA SER A 9 -8.83 1.59 13.98
C SER A 9 -8.91 0.60 15.13
N GLY A 10 -10.13 0.36 15.63
CA GLY A 10 -10.45 -0.77 16.51
C GLY A 10 -11.11 -1.95 15.79
N CYS A 11 -11.46 -1.81 14.50
CA CYS A 11 -12.32 -2.75 13.78
C CYS A 11 -11.63 -3.47 12.61
N VAL A 12 -10.46 -2.99 12.18
CA VAL A 12 -9.71 -3.59 11.07
C VAL A 12 -8.79 -4.68 11.61
N VAL A 13 -9.01 -5.93 11.17
CA VAL A 13 -8.24 -7.10 11.63
C VAL A 13 -7.15 -7.47 10.62
N ASP A 14 -7.52 -7.74 9.35
CA ASP A 14 -6.59 -8.32 8.37
C ASP A 14 -5.83 -7.29 7.54
N SER A 15 -6.39 -6.09 7.36
CA SER A 15 -5.75 -5.03 6.57
C SER A 15 -4.88 -4.12 7.46
N PRO A 16 -3.73 -3.61 6.96
CA PRO A 16 -2.96 -2.58 7.66
C PRO A 16 -3.70 -1.23 7.74
N TYR A 17 -4.67 -0.98 6.86
CA TYR A 17 -5.34 0.32 6.71
C TYR A 17 -6.72 0.20 6.04
N CYS A 18 -7.60 1.17 6.27
CA CYS A 18 -8.84 1.33 5.52
C CYS A 18 -9.25 2.80 5.35
N PHE A 19 -10.02 3.10 4.30
CA PHE A 19 -10.68 4.40 4.15
C PHE A 19 -12.14 4.32 4.56
N VAL A 20 -12.52 5.26 5.41
CA VAL A 20 -13.91 5.51 5.78
C VAL A 20 -14.32 6.87 5.24
N ALA A 21 -15.38 6.88 4.43
CA ALA A 21 -16.02 8.12 4.01
C ALA A 21 -16.74 8.72 5.22
N GLY A 22 -16.56 10.02 5.47
CA GLY A 22 -17.30 10.71 6.52
C GLY A 22 -18.81 10.60 6.32
N GLU A 23 -19.54 10.56 7.43
CA GLU A 23 -21.00 10.41 7.49
C GLU A 23 -21.78 11.41 6.62
N HIS A 24 -21.23 12.62 6.47
CA HIS A 24 -21.86 13.74 5.76
C HIS A 24 -21.20 14.03 4.40
N GLY A 25 -21.12 13.02 3.51
CA GLY A 25 -20.59 13.21 2.16
C GLY A 25 -20.86 12.05 1.20
N TRP A 26 -20.53 12.22 -0.07
CA TRP A 26 -20.72 11.17 -1.07
C TRP A 26 -19.80 9.99 -0.82
N THR A 27 -20.39 8.80 -0.69
CA THR A 27 -19.64 7.54 -0.69
C THR A 27 -18.87 7.36 -2.00
N ALA A 28 -17.86 6.51 -2.00
CA ALA A 28 -17.08 6.20 -3.20
C ALA A 28 -17.97 5.78 -4.39
N ASN A 29 -18.99 4.95 -4.13
CA ASN A 29 -19.96 4.55 -5.16
C ASN A 29 -20.85 5.71 -5.62
N MET A 30 -21.28 6.59 -4.71
CA MET A 30 -22.07 7.77 -5.06
C MET A 30 -21.27 8.74 -5.94
N LYS A 31 -20.01 9.00 -5.60
CA LYS A 31 -19.09 9.80 -6.45
C LYS A 31 -18.95 9.19 -7.85
N ARG A 32 -18.87 7.85 -7.94
CA ARG A 32 -18.78 7.14 -9.22
C ARG A 32 -20.04 7.30 -10.07
N ILE A 33 -21.23 7.16 -9.48
CA ILE A 33 -22.51 7.32 -10.18
C ILE A 33 -22.70 8.77 -10.64
N MET A 34 -22.44 9.74 -9.76
CA MET A 34 -22.55 11.17 -10.07
C MET A 34 -21.53 11.67 -11.12
N LYS A 35 -20.38 11.00 -11.27
CA LYS A 35 -19.44 11.26 -12.38
C LYS A 35 -19.97 10.76 -13.72
N LYS A 36 -20.79 9.70 -13.72
CA LYS A 36 -21.38 9.11 -14.92
C LYS A 36 -22.69 9.80 -15.36
N GLN A 37 -23.37 10.50 -14.45
CA GLN A 37 -24.58 11.26 -14.76
C GLN A 37 -24.19 12.66 -15.29
N ALA A 38 -24.56 12.94 -16.55
CA ALA A 38 -24.01 14.01 -17.40
C ALA A 38 -24.67 15.39 -17.26
N PHE A 39 -25.62 15.58 -16.34
CA PHE A 39 -26.23 16.90 -16.08
C PHE A 39 -25.57 17.53 -14.85
N ARG A 40 -24.60 18.45 -15.05
CA ARG A 40 -23.78 19.02 -13.98
C ARG A 40 -23.85 20.54 -13.94
N ASP A 41 -24.40 21.06 -12.85
CA ASP A 41 -23.87 22.27 -12.22
C ASP A 41 -22.56 21.91 -11.49
N SER A 42 -21.48 22.64 -11.78
CA SER A 42 -20.16 22.49 -11.16
C SER A 42 -20.16 22.78 -9.65
N ILE A 43 -21.17 23.49 -9.16
CA ILE A 43 -21.33 23.93 -7.77
C ILE A 43 -21.57 22.75 -6.84
N MET A 44 -22.44 21.79 -7.19
CA MET A 44 -22.78 20.64 -6.34
C MET A 44 -21.60 19.69 -6.09
N THR A 45 -20.65 19.61 -7.02
CA THR A 45 -19.48 18.72 -6.89
C THR A 45 -18.50 19.21 -5.81
N ARG A 46 -18.42 20.53 -5.56
CA ARG A 46 -17.47 21.12 -4.59
C ARG A 46 -17.97 21.02 -3.16
N TYR A 47 -19.28 21.19 -2.95
CA TYR A 47 -19.92 21.08 -1.63
C TYR A 47 -19.99 19.63 -1.10
N MET A 48 -19.91 18.63 -1.99
CA MET A 48 -20.06 17.21 -1.64
C MET A 48 -18.73 16.43 -1.64
N SER A 49 -17.59 17.14 -1.55
CA SER A 49 -16.29 16.49 -1.40
C SER A 49 -16.24 15.77 -0.05
N SER A 50 -16.55 14.47 -0.06
CA SER A 50 -16.53 13.66 1.16
C SER A 50 -15.18 13.78 1.85
N LYS A 51 -15.23 14.19 3.11
CA LYS A 51 -14.07 14.14 3.97
C LYS A 51 -13.69 12.68 4.21
N LYS A 52 -12.41 12.36 4.09
CA LYS A 52 -11.90 10.99 4.18
C LYS A 52 -11.18 10.82 5.49
N THR A 53 -11.58 9.81 6.26
CA THR A 53 -10.84 9.37 7.43
C THR A 53 -10.05 8.13 7.04
N MET A 54 -8.74 8.17 7.28
CA MET A 54 -7.89 6.99 7.16
C MET A 54 -7.81 6.33 8.53
N GLU A 55 -8.14 5.04 8.61
CA GLU A 55 -7.95 4.27 9.84
C GLU A 55 -6.76 3.33 9.68
N LEU A 56 -5.93 3.26 10.72
CA LEU A 56 -4.68 2.48 10.76
C LEU A 56 -4.79 1.32 11.74
N ASN A 57 -4.31 0.14 11.34
CA ASN A 57 -4.20 -1.02 12.20
C ASN A 57 -2.75 -1.19 12.70
N LEU A 58 -2.51 -0.84 13.97
CA LEU A 58 -1.16 -0.91 14.57
C LEU A 58 -0.70 -2.33 14.92
N VAL A 59 -1.59 -3.32 14.90
CA VAL A 59 -1.24 -4.73 15.14
C VAL A 59 -0.58 -5.36 13.90
N ASN A 60 -0.79 -4.77 12.73
CA ASN A 60 -0.22 -5.28 11.49
C ASN A 60 1.30 -5.04 11.42
N ALA A 61 2.05 -6.08 11.06
CA ALA A 61 3.52 -6.03 10.96
C ALA A 61 4.04 -4.95 10.01
N ILE A 62 3.30 -4.63 8.94
CA ILE A 62 3.67 -3.57 7.99
C ILE A 62 3.65 -2.20 8.68
N MET A 63 2.62 -1.94 9.49
CA MET A 63 2.49 -0.66 10.20
C MET A 63 3.52 -0.52 11.31
N ASP A 64 3.87 -1.60 12.01
CA ASP A 64 4.95 -1.59 13.00
C ASP A 64 6.32 -1.29 12.36
N GLU A 65 6.61 -1.91 11.22
CA GLU A 65 7.85 -1.68 10.48
C GLU A 65 7.94 -0.25 9.91
N LEU A 66 6.85 0.26 9.33
CA LEU A 66 6.77 1.65 8.88
C LEU A 66 7.00 2.64 10.03
N ARG A 67 6.41 2.37 11.20
CA ARG A 67 6.59 3.18 12.40
C ARG A 67 8.06 3.21 12.81
N LYS A 68 8.73 2.05 12.88
CA LYS A 68 10.17 1.96 13.22
C LYS A 68 11.02 2.76 12.24
N ARG A 69 10.78 2.63 10.94
CA ARG A 69 11.53 3.34 9.90
C ARG A 69 11.30 4.85 9.93
N ALA A 70 10.07 5.28 10.17
CA ALA A 70 9.72 6.69 10.31
C ALA A 70 10.31 7.33 11.57
N TYR A 71 10.44 6.58 12.68
CA TYR A 71 11.14 7.04 13.87
C TYR A 71 12.66 7.13 13.68
N ALA A 72 13.24 6.21 12.92
CA ALA A 72 14.67 6.21 12.64
C ALA A 72 15.08 7.39 11.74
N ASP A 73 14.31 7.68 10.68
CA ASP A 73 14.54 8.81 9.80
C ASP A 73 13.22 9.37 9.22
N LYS A 74 12.80 10.53 9.75
CA LYS A 74 11.59 11.24 9.33
C LYS A 74 11.68 11.81 7.90
N ASN A 75 12.90 11.98 7.37
CA ASN A 75 13.14 12.56 6.05
C ASN A 75 13.46 11.53 4.99
N ASN A 76 13.41 10.24 5.33
CA ASN A 76 13.65 9.16 4.40
C ASN A 76 12.64 9.21 3.23
N LYS A 77 13.13 9.53 2.03
CA LYS A 77 12.32 9.61 0.81
C LYS A 77 11.61 8.29 0.52
N PHE A 78 12.29 7.17 0.68
CA PHE A 78 11.72 5.84 0.44
C PHE A 78 10.53 5.54 1.35
N VAL A 79 10.61 5.92 2.63
CA VAL A 79 9.49 5.74 3.58
C VAL A 79 8.31 6.62 3.18
N LYS A 80 8.55 7.87 2.75
CA LYS A 80 7.50 8.77 2.28
C LYS A 80 6.83 8.25 1.01
N ASP A 81 7.61 7.82 0.03
CA ASP A 81 7.12 7.25 -1.23
C ASP A 81 6.30 5.98 -0.97
N LEU A 82 6.78 5.09 -0.08
CA LEU A 82 6.06 3.86 0.30
C LEU A 82 4.72 4.17 1.00
N VAL A 83 4.67 5.14 1.91
CA VAL A 83 3.43 5.57 2.56
C VAL A 83 2.46 6.16 1.53
N MET A 84 2.97 6.90 0.54
CA MET A 84 2.13 7.48 -0.51
C MET A 84 1.57 6.41 -1.46
N LEU A 85 2.38 5.43 -1.85
CA LEU A 85 1.94 4.29 -2.64
C LEU A 85 0.87 3.47 -1.90
N GLN A 86 1.07 3.22 -0.59
CA GLN A 86 0.08 2.54 0.24
C GLN A 86 -1.22 3.33 0.32
N PHE A 87 -1.14 4.65 0.49
CA PHE A 87 -2.30 5.54 0.49
C PHE A 87 -3.12 5.42 -0.80
N GLU A 88 -2.47 5.42 -1.96
CA GLU A 88 -3.12 5.24 -3.26
C GLU A 88 -3.75 3.84 -3.41
N MET A 89 -3.09 2.81 -2.90
CA MET A 89 -3.63 1.44 -2.89
C MET A 89 -4.89 1.32 -2.02
N VAL A 90 -4.95 1.97 -0.86
CA VAL A 90 -6.17 1.99 -0.03
C VAL A 90 -7.28 2.78 -0.73
N LEU A 91 -6.95 3.89 -1.37
CA LEU A 91 -7.94 4.67 -2.12
C LEU A 91 -8.58 3.83 -3.23
N LEU A 92 -7.77 3.10 -3.97
CA LEU A 92 -8.23 2.24 -5.05
C LEU A 92 -9.11 1.09 -4.51
N SER A 93 -8.65 0.38 -3.47
CA SER A 93 -9.39 -0.75 -2.87
C SER A 93 -10.71 -0.32 -2.21
N SER A 94 -10.78 0.89 -1.66
CA SER A 94 -12.02 1.49 -1.12
C SER A 94 -12.94 2.09 -2.19
N GLY A 95 -12.59 1.93 -3.48
CA GLY A 95 -13.43 2.29 -4.62
C GLY A 95 -13.36 3.77 -5.02
N PHE A 96 -12.38 4.53 -4.51
CA PHE A 96 -12.10 5.87 -4.99
C PHE A 96 -11.29 5.83 -6.29
N ILE A 97 -11.40 6.91 -7.06
CA ILE A 97 -10.67 7.10 -8.32
C ILE A 97 -9.34 7.77 -8.00
N LEU A 98 -8.24 7.29 -8.58
CA LEU A 98 -6.93 7.93 -8.45
C LEU A 98 -6.87 9.21 -9.29
N ASP A 99 -6.10 10.19 -8.81
CA ASP A 99 -5.89 11.46 -9.53
C ASP A 99 -4.98 11.23 -10.76
N ASP A 100 -3.94 10.40 -10.61
CA ASP A 100 -3.06 9.96 -11.70
C ASP A 100 -2.80 8.44 -11.64
N PRO A 101 -3.51 7.64 -12.45
CA PRO A 101 -3.32 6.20 -12.45
C PRO A 101 -1.98 5.76 -13.07
N ASN A 102 -1.37 6.58 -13.92
CA ASN A 102 -0.11 6.21 -14.58
C ASN A 102 1.05 6.20 -13.57
N THR A 103 1.15 7.24 -12.75
CA THR A 103 2.16 7.32 -11.69
C THR A 103 2.04 6.14 -10.73
N PHE A 104 0.82 5.82 -10.27
CA PHE A 104 0.55 4.64 -9.44
C PHE A 104 1.02 3.32 -10.10
N THR A 105 0.74 3.13 -11.40
CA THR A 105 1.17 1.91 -12.11
C THR A 105 2.69 1.80 -12.23
N ILE A 106 3.40 2.91 -12.43
CA ILE A 106 4.86 2.92 -12.52
C ILE A 106 5.47 2.55 -11.16
N GLU A 107 5.08 3.25 -10.10
CA GLU A 107 5.62 3.03 -8.75
C GLU A 107 5.33 1.61 -8.22
N SER A 108 4.10 1.11 -8.46
CA SER A 108 3.74 -0.26 -8.09
C SER A 108 4.53 -1.31 -8.90
N THR A 109 4.74 -1.08 -10.20
CA THR A 109 5.54 -1.98 -11.05
C THR A 109 7.00 -2.00 -10.63
N GLU A 110 7.59 -0.85 -10.26
CA GLU A 110 8.95 -0.79 -9.73
C GLU A 110 9.10 -1.61 -8.44
N CYS A 111 8.14 -1.48 -7.51
CA CYS A 111 8.12 -2.29 -6.29
C CYS A 111 8.04 -3.79 -6.60
N LEU A 112 7.18 -4.20 -7.54
CA LEU A 112 7.04 -5.59 -7.96
C LEU A 112 8.33 -6.14 -8.60
N ASN A 113 9.03 -5.32 -9.39
CA ASN A 113 10.32 -5.69 -9.97
C ASN A 113 11.38 -5.93 -8.90
N PHE A 114 11.42 -5.10 -7.85
CA PHE A 114 12.32 -5.31 -6.71
C PHE A 114 12.01 -6.62 -5.96
N VAL A 115 10.73 -6.91 -5.69
CA VAL A 115 10.32 -8.17 -5.06
C VAL A 115 10.69 -9.37 -5.93
N SER A 116 10.47 -9.29 -7.23
CA SER A 116 10.86 -10.33 -8.19
C SER A 116 12.36 -10.60 -8.18
N LEU A 117 13.18 -9.55 -8.16
CA LEU A 117 14.64 -9.66 -8.07
C LEU A 117 15.08 -10.31 -6.75
N LEU A 118 14.51 -9.88 -5.62
CA LEU A 118 14.80 -10.46 -4.30
C LEU A 118 14.46 -11.94 -4.26
N MET A 119 13.30 -12.35 -4.80
CA MET A 119 12.91 -13.76 -4.88
C MET A 119 13.89 -14.58 -5.72
N ARG A 120 14.39 -14.03 -6.83
CA ARG A 120 15.43 -14.68 -7.65
C ARG A 120 16.74 -14.84 -6.88
N ILE A 121 17.17 -13.81 -6.14
CA ILE A 121 18.39 -13.87 -5.32
C ILE A 121 18.26 -14.91 -4.21
N VAL A 122 17.13 -14.94 -3.50
CA VAL A 122 16.86 -15.94 -2.45
C VAL A 122 16.89 -17.34 -3.02
N ALA A 123 16.26 -17.56 -4.18
CA ALA A 123 16.31 -18.86 -4.87
C ALA A 123 17.74 -19.28 -5.23
N MET A 124 18.57 -18.35 -5.74
CA MET A 124 19.98 -18.62 -6.05
C MET A 124 20.78 -18.99 -4.79
N LEU A 125 20.61 -18.25 -3.68
CA LEU A 125 21.30 -18.53 -2.41
C LEU A 125 20.88 -19.88 -1.82
N MET A 126 19.61 -20.25 -1.97
CA MET A 126 19.13 -21.57 -1.54
C MET A 126 19.76 -22.68 -2.38
N LEU A 127 19.87 -22.51 -3.70
CA LEU A 127 20.53 -23.48 -4.58
C LEU A 127 22.02 -23.64 -4.26
N THR A 128 22.74 -22.53 -4.04
CA THR A 128 24.16 -22.60 -3.66
C THR A 128 24.35 -23.27 -2.30
N TYR A 129 23.48 -23.00 -1.34
CA TYR A 129 23.49 -23.66 -0.03
C TYR A 129 23.24 -25.18 -0.14
N GLN A 130 22.26 -25.60 -0.95
CA GLN A 130 22.00 -27.02 -1.19
C GLN A 130 23.20 -27.70 -1.86
N ASN A 131 23.80 -27.07 -2.88
CA ASN A 131 24.99 -27.60 -3.56
C ASN A 131 26.18 -27.74 -2.60
N TYR A 132 26.42 -26.75 -1.75
CA TYR A 132 27.46 -26.80 -0.73
C TYR A 132 27.23 -27.95 0.27
N ARG A 133 25.98 -28.14 0.72
CA ARG A 133 25.61 -29.23 1.63
C ARG A 133 25.83 -30.61 1.00
N ILE A 134 25.45 -30.78 -0.28
CA ILE A 134 25.67 -32.03 -1.03
C ILE A 134 27.16 -32.31 -1.15
N LEU A 135 27.96 -31.34 -1.58
CA LEU A 135 29.41 -31.48 -1.74
C LEU A 135 30.11 -31.87 -0.42
N LYS A 136 29.67 -31.29 0.70
CA LYS A 136 30.20 -31.62 2.03
C LYS A 136 29.86 -33.06 2.47
N LEU A 137 28.71 -33.58 2.06
CA LEU A 137 28.30 -34.95 2.35
C LEU A 137 29.07 -35.97 1.48
N THR A 138 29.24 -35.69 0.19
CA THR A 138 30.00 -36.56 -0.72
C THR A 138 31.48 -36.65 -0.32
N LEU A 139 32.10 -35.52 0.07
CA LEU A 139 33.47 -35.50 0.59
C LEU A 139 33.66 -36.31 1.88
N ARG A 140 32.62 -36.41 2.72
CA ARG A 140 32.65 -37.24 3.94
C ARG A 140 32.46 -38.72 3.64
N ALA A 141 31.69 -39.07 2.61
CA ALA A 141 31.47 -40.45 2.17
C ALA A 141 32.65 -41.02 1.36
N ALA A 142 33.51 -40.16 0.82
CA ALA A 142 34.72 -40.54 0.07
C ALA A 142 35.96 -40.74 0.97
N ARG A 143 35.83 -40.61 2.30
CA ARG A 143 36.82 -40.98 3.31
C ARG A 143 36.39 -42.26 4.00
#